data_AF-A0A0G2HSW5-F1
#
_entry.id   AF-A0A0G2HSW5-F1
#
_cell.length_a   1.000
_cell.length_b   1.000
_cell.length_c   1.000
_cell.angle_alpha   90.00
_cell.angle_beta   90.00
_cell.angle_gamma   90.00
#
_symmetry.space_group_name_H-M   'P 1'
#
loop_
_entity.id
_entity.type
_entity.pdbx_description
1 polymer ?
#
loop_
_entity_poly.entity_id
_entity_poly.type
_entity_poly.pdbx_seq_one_letter_code
_entity_poly.pdbx_strand_id
1 'polypeptide(L)'
;MAASPTTSADTTTNPPAPASTTSTPNINMRNPLPLSAAQEAQVRDLYYKRVRGHCAPEIKEFAACAINRTITATWVCRKQRLAMNACMVEHAKPEEEDRAREEWFAGREERRRDRELQEKKTEERRVEVIRMMREDEERRIKAEAESGKGKKGWFG
;
A
#
# COMPACT_ATOMS: atom_id res chain seq x y z
N MET A 1 57.51 -7.20 -34.31
CA MET A 1 57.34 -6.13 -35.32
C MET A 1 55.83 -5.93 -35.48
N ALA A 2 55.26 -4.95 -34.77
CA ALA A 2 54.71 -3.68 -35.31
C ALA A 2 53.47 -3.92 -36.21
N ALA A 3 52.29 -3.30 -36.08
CA ALA A 3 51.74 -2.23 -35.23
C ALA A 3 50.19 -2.31 -35.28
N SER A 4 49.48 -1.77 -34.27
CA SER A 4 48.04 -1.37 -34.34
C SER A 4 47.92 0.00 -35.05
N PRO A 5 46.75 0.70 -35.18
CA PRO A 5 45.34 0.36 -34.93
C PRO A 5 44.39 0.84 -36.08
N THR A 6 43.07 0.56 -36.01
CA THR A 6 42.09 1.40 -36.72
C THR A 6 40.84 1.62 -35.85
N THR A 7 40.74 2.85 -35.38
CA THR A 7 39.60 3.47 -34.73
C THR A 7 38.58 3.89 -35.80
N SER A 8 37.28 3.74 -35.52
CA SER A 8 36.26 4.57 -36.15
C SER A 8 35.13 4.75 -35.12
N ALA A 9 35.12 5.97 -34.58
CA ALA A 9 34.01 6.49 -33.81
C ALA A 9 32.90 6.89 -34.77
N ASP A 10 31.69 6.41 -34.55
CA ASP A 10 30.50 6.98 -35.17
C ASP A 10 29.69 7.74 -34.13
N THR A 11 29.89 9.05 -34.15
CA THR A 11 29.08 10.04 -33.44
C THR A 11 27.79 10.22 -34.23
N THR A 12 26.69 9.61 -33.77
CA THR A 12 25.35 9.98 -34.25
C THR A 12 24.70 10.92 -33.23
N THR A 13 24.72 12.20 -33.57
CA THR A 13 24.00 13.30 -32.95
C THR A 13 22.49 13.04 -32.98
N ASN A 14 21.85 12.99 -31.80
CA ASN A 14 20.38 12.98 -31.68
C ASN A 14 19.87 14.36 -31.24
N PRO A 15 18.81 14.91 -31.87
CA PRO A 15 18.26 16.23 -31.55
C PRO A 15 17.48 16.23 -30.22
N PRO A 16 17.43 17.35 -29.47
CA PRO A 16 16.61 17.47 -28.26
C PRO A 16 15.18 17.88 -28.65
N ALA A 17 14.20 17.04 -28.34
CA ALA A 17 12.79 17.38 -28.41
C ALA A 17 12.01 16.81 -27.22
N PRO A 18 10.92 17.48 -26.79
CA PRO A 18 10.52 17.60 -25.39
C PRO A 18 9.29 16.74 -25.04
N ALA A 19 8.91 16.82 -23.76
CA ALA A 19 7.66 16.37 -23.14
C ALA A 19 7.72 15.01 -22.42
N SER A 20 7.73 15.13 -21.09
CA SER A 20 7.43 14.10 -20.11
C SER A 20 6.02 13.54 -20.36
N THR A 21 5.94 12.44 -21.09
CA THR A 21 4.75 11.60 -21.11
C THR A 21 4.97 10.52 -20.06
N THR A 22 4.06 10.40 -19.10
CA THR A 22 4.07 9.37 -18.05
C THR A 22 4.00 7.98 -18.68
N SER A 23 5.15 7.43 -19.06
CA SER A 23 5.24 6.08 -19.59
C SER A 23 5.07 5.12 -18.42
N THR A 24 3.97 4.36 -18.41
CA THR A 24 3.89 3.10 -17.65
C THR A 24 5.20 2.35 -17.87
N PRO A 25 5.94 1.98 -16.81
CA PRO A 25 7.21 1.28 -16.98
C PRO A 25 6.92 -0.02 -17.74
N ASN A 26 7.53 -0.19 -18.91
CA ASN A 26 7.47 -1.42 -19.69
C ASN A 26 8.20 -2.52 -18.91
N ILE A 27 7.47 -3.16 -17.99
CA ILE A 27 7.95 -4.27 -17.18
C ILE A 27 8.03 -5.50 -18.08
N ASN A 28 9.26 -5.89 -18.44
CA ASN A 28 9.52 -7.09 -19.22
C ASN A 28 9.11 -8.34 -18.42
N MET A 29 7.94 -8.89 -18.74
CA MET A 29 7.38 -10.08 -18.08
C MET A 29 8.26 -11.34 -18.23
N ARG A 30 9.15 -11.35 -19.23
CA ARG A 30 10.07 -12.47 -19.48
C ARG A 30 11.24 -12.55 -18.48
N ASN A 31 11.52 -11.46 -17.77
CA ASN A 31 12.52 -11.40 -16.72
C ASN A 31 12.03 -10.44 -15.62
N PRO A 32 11.19 -10.91 -14.69
CA PRO A 32 10.60 -10.05 -13.67
C PRO A 32 11.70 -9.49 -12.76
N LEU A 33 11.61 -8.20 -12.43
CA LEU A 33 12.48 -7.61 -11.41
C LEU A 33 12.30 -8.37 -10.08
N PRO A 34 13.38 -8.75 -9.38
CA PRO A 34 13.26 -9.40 -8.09
C PRO A 34 12.60 -8.44 -7.10
N LEU A 35 11.44 -8.83 -6.59
CA LEU A 35 10.74 -8.09 -5.54
C LEU A 35 11.29 -8.49 -4.17
N SER A 36 11.26 -7.58 -3.21
CA SER A 36 11.56 -7.95 -1.82
C SER A 36 10.44 -8.87 -1.29
N ALA A 37 10.75 -9.71 -0.31
CA ALA A 37 9.78 -10.67 0.25
C ALA A 37 8.47 -10.00 0.73
N ALA A 38 8.56 -8.78 1.27
CA ALA A 38 7.40 -8.01 1.69
C ALA A 38 6.54 -7.51 0.50
N GLN A 39 7.17 -7.19 -0.63
CA GLN A 39 6.48 -6.79 -1.86
C GLN A 39 5.78 -7.98 -2.50
N GLU A 40 6.42 -9.16 -2.51
CA GLU A 40 5.79 -10.39 -2.99
C GLU A 40 4.59 -10.81 -2.15
N ALA A 41 4.63 -10.57 -0.83
CA ALA A 41 3.46 -10.81 0.03
C ALA A 41 2.27 -9.93 -0.39
N GLN A 42 2.49 -8.65 -0.70
CA GLN A 42 1.43 -7.75 -1.16
C GLN A 42 0.87 -8.16 -2.54
N VAL A 43 1.72 -8.65 -3.44
CA VAL A 43 1.28 -9.22 -4.72
C VAL A 43 0.42 -10.46 -4.46
N ARG A 44 0.87 -11.37 -3.58
CA ARG A 44 0.11 -12.56 -3.19
C ARG A 44 -1.26 -12.21 -2.59
N ASP A 45 -1.35 -11.13 -1.82
CA ASP A 45 -2.63 -10.67 -1.26
C ASP A 45 -3.60 -10.21 -2.34
N LEU A 46 -3.13 -9.47 -3.36
CA LEU A 46 -3.95 -9.07 -4.52
C LEU A 46 -4.40 -10.30 -5.33
N TYR A 47 -3.48 -11.23 -5.57
CA TYR A 47 -3.75 -12.50 -6.22
C TYR A 47 -4.84 -13.29 -5.48
N TYR A 48 -4.69 -13.50 -4.16
CA TYR A 48 -5.69 -14.21 -3.38
C TYR A 48 -7.02 -13.46 -3.29
N LYS A 49 -7.02 -12.12 -3.25
CA LYS A 49 -8.25 -11.31 -3.28
C LYS A 49 -9.02 -11.56 -4.57
N ARG A 50 -8.32 -11.65 -5.70
CA ARG A 50 -8.93 -11.91 -7.01
C ARG A 50 -9.46 -13.34 -7.13
N VAL A 51 -8.65 -14.34 -6.76
CA VAL A 51 -9.06 -15.75 -6.77
C VAL A 51 -10.28 -15.98 -5.88
N ARG A 52 -10.33 -15.36 -4.69
CA ARG A 52 -11.51 -15.39 -3.81
C ARG A 52 -12.71 -14.64 -4.39
N GLY A 53 -12.49 -13.64 -5.23
CA GLY A 53 -13.55 -12.95 -5.97
C GLY A 53 -14.23 -13.87 -6.99
N HIS A 54 -13.46 -14.68 -7.71
CA HIS A 54 -14.00 -15.68 -8.64
C HIS A 54 -14.75 -16.80 -7.90
N CYS A 55 -14.19 -17.29 -6.79
CA CYS A 55 -14.77 -18.37 -5.98
C CYS A 55 -15.73 -17.88 -4.87
N ALA A 56 -16.29 -16.68 -5.01
CA ALA A 56 -17.21 -16.12 -4.02
C ALA A 56 -18.43 -17.02 -3.70
N PRO A 57 -19.08 -17.70 -4.66
CA PRO A 57 -20.23 -18.55 -4.33
C PRO A 57 -19.83 -19.77 -3.49
N GLU A 58 -18.73 -20.44 -3.81
CA GLU A 58 -18.25 -21.63 -3.09
C GLU A 58 -17.77 -21.25 -1.67
N ILE A 59 -17.11 -20.10 -1.53
CA ILE A 59 -16.69 -19.57 -0.23
C ILE A 59 -17.91 -19.25 0.63
N LYS A 60 -18.97 -18.69 0.04
CA LYS A 60 -20.20 -18.36 0.76
C LYS A 60 -20.92 -19.61 1.27
N GLU A 61 -20.99 -20.67 0.46
CA GLU A 61 -21.56 -21.96 0.88
C GLU A 61 -20.76 -22.62 2.00
N PHE A 62 -19.41 -22.56 1.91
CA PHE A 62 -18.56 -23.02 3.01
C PHE A 62 -18.77 -22.20 4.28
N ALA A 63 -18.82 -20.87 4.17
CA ALA A 63 -19.08 -19.98 5.29
C ALA A 63 -20.44 -20.27 5.94
N ALA A 64 -21.50 -20.44 5.14
CA ALA A 64 -22.83 -20.77 5.64
C ALA A 64 -22.85 -22.05 6.48
N CYS A 65 -22.12 -23.08 6.06
CA CYS A 65 -21.99 -24.32 6.82
C CYS A 65 -21.14 -24.15 8.10
N ALA A 66 -20.08 -23.34 8.02
CA ALA A 66 -19.11 -23.13 9.10
C ALA A 66 -19.59 -22.14 10.19
N ILE A 67 -20.62 -21.32 9.91
CA ILE A 67 -21.27 -20.46 10.91
C ILE A 67 -21.77 -21.36 12.05
N ASN A 68 -21.24 -21.12 13.26
CA ASN A 68 -21.49 -21.87 14.51
C ASN A 68 -20.76 -23.23 14.65
N ARG A 69 -19.86 -23.61 13.74
CA ARG A 69 -19.13 -24.90 13.80
C ARG A 69 -17.62 -24.69 13.72
N THR A 70 -17.02 -24.01 14.69
CA THR A 70 -15.58 -23.67 14.64
C THR A 70 -14.67 -24.90 14.68
N ILE A 71 -14.95 -25.87 15.57
CA ILE A 71 -14.10 -27.04 15.78
C ILE A 71 -14.43 -28.18 14.81
N THR A 72 -15.72 -28.39 14.53
CA THR A 72 -16.20 -29.54 13.74
C THR A 72 -16.43 -29.25 12.25
N ALA A 73 -16.32 -27.98 11.80
CA ALA A 73 -16.54 -27.61 10.38
C ALA A 73 -15.67 -28.39 9.40
N THR A 74 -14.43 -28.71 9.77
CA THR A 74 -13.49 -29.43 8.88
C THR A 74 -14.04 -30.79 8.45
N TRP A 75 -14.87 -31.42 9.31
CA TRP A 75 -15.47 -32.74 9.06
C TRP A 75 -16.90 -32.60 8.53
N VAL A 76 -17.72 -31.78 9.20
CA VAL A 76 -19.14 -31.59 8.85
C VAL A 76 -19.30 -30.87 7.50
N CYS A 77 -18.48 -29.84 7.25
CA CYS A 77 -18.51 -29.04 6.03
C CYS A 77 -17.47 -29.50 4.99
N ARG A 78 -17.05 -30.77 5.05
CA ARG A 78 -16.00 -31.31 4.17
C ARG A 78 -16.33 -31.14 2.69
N LYS A 79 -17.60 -31.34 2.29
CA LYS A 79 -18.03 -31.22 0.90
C LYS A 79 -17.85 -29.80 0.38
N GLN A 80 -18.32 -28.81 1.14
CA GLN A 80 -18.21 -27.39 0.80
C GLN A 80 -16.75 -26.93 0.81
N ARG A 81 -15.95 -27.40 1.78
CA ARG A 81 -14.50 -27.13 1.83
C ARG A 81 -13.78 -27.62 0.58
N LEU A 82 -14.09 -28.83 0.12
CA LEU A 82 -13.49 -29.39 -1.09
C LEU A 82 -13.91 -28.63 -2.35
N ALA A 83 -15.19 -28.25 -2.46
CA ALA A 83 -15.68 -27.46 -3.58
C ALA A 83 -15.00 -26.08 -3.65
N MET A 84 -14.91 -25.37 -2.52
CA MET A 84 -14.18 -24.11 -2.42
C MET A 84 -12.70 -24.26 -2.80
N ASN A 85 -12.03 -25.28 -2.25
CA ASN A 85 -10.62 -25.52 -2.57
C ASN A 85 -10.41 -25.88 -4.05
N ALA A 86 -11.33 -26.64 -4.66
CA ALA A 86 -11.26 -26.98 -6.08
C ALA A 86 -11.34 -25.72 -6.95
N CYS A 87 -12.30 -24.83 -6.69
CA CYS A 87 -12.40 -23.55 -7.38
C CYS A 87 -11.13 -22.70 -7.20
N MET A 88 -10.63 -22.60 -5.97
CA MET A 88 -9.43 -21.81 -5.69
C MET A 88 -8.21 -22.32 -6.44
N VAL A 89 -8.05 -23.64 -6.59
CA VAL A 89 -6.95 -24.25 -7.36
C VAL A 89 -7.13 -24.06 -8.87
N GLU A 90 -8.36 -24.12 -9.36
CA GLU A 90 -8.66 -23.91 -10.79
C GLU A 90 -8.33 -22.49 -11.26
N HIS A 91 -8.61 -21.49 -10.41
CA HIS A 91 -8.28 -20.09 -10.67
C HIS A 91 -6.88 -19.70 -10.20
N ALA A 92 -6.14 -20.62 -9.55
CA ALA A 92 -4.76 -20.40 -9.12
C ALA A 92 -3.76 -20.53 -10.27
N LYS A 93 -3.95 -19.76 -11.35
CA LYS A 93 -3.09 -19.80 -12.53
C LYS A 93 -1.90 -18.85 -12.38
N PRO A 94 -0.70 -19.22 -12.87
CA PRO A 94 0.45 -18.31 -12.91
C PRO A 94 0.16 -17.00 -13.65
N GLU A 95 -0.67 -17.04 -14.70
CA GLU A 95 -1.11 -15.84 -15.44
C GLU A 95 -1.88 -14.84 -14.55
N GLU A 96 -2.62 -15.33 -13.55
CA GLU A 96 -3.32 -14.48 -12.60
C GLU A 96 -2.35 -13.82 -11.61
N GLU A 97 -1.27 -14.51 -11.24
CA GLU A 97 -0.18 -13.95 -10.43
C GLU A 97 0.57 -12.85 -11.22
N ASP A 98 0.87 -13.08 -12.50
CA ASP A 98 1.51 -12.09 -13.36
C ASP A 98 0.64 -10.83 -13.52
N ARG A 99 -0.67 -10.99 -13.75
CA ARG A 99 -1.60 -9.85 -13.78
C ARG A 99 -1.71 -9.15 -12.41
N ALA A 100 -1.62 -9.89 -11.30
CA ALA A 100 -1.59 -9.29 -9.97
C ALA A 100 -0.28 -8.51 -9.72
N ARG A 101 0.85 -8.97 -10.26
CA ARG A 101 2.12 -8.22 -10.26
C ARG A 101 1.95 -6.93 -11.05
N GLU A 102 1.39 -6.96 -12.25
CA GLU A 102 1.14 -5.77 -13.08
C GLU A 102 0.29 -4.74 -12.36
N GLU A 103 -0.85 -5.15 -11.80
CA GLU A 103 -1.72 -4.26 -11.01
C GLU A 103 -0.98 -3.69 -9.79
N TRP A 104 -0.18 -4.50 -9.11
CA TRP A 104 0.63 -4.05 -7.97
C TRP A 104 1.66 -3.00 -8.40
N PHE A 105 2.34 -3.20 -9.54
CA PHE A 105 3.28 -2.23 -10.10
C PHE A 105 2.59 -0.97 -10.60
N ALA A 106 1.42 -1.07 -11.24
CA ALA A 106 0.63 0.07 -11.72
C ALA A 106 0.17 0.95 -10.54
N GLY A 107 -0.31 0.34 -9.46
CA GLY A 107 -0.70 1.06 -8.24
C GLY A 107 0.48 1.56 -7.39
N ARG A 108 1.74 1.36 -7.80
CA ARG A 108 2.91 1.77 -6.99
C ARG A 108 2.94 3.28 -6.77
N GLU A 109 2.67 4.07 -7.81
CA GLU A 109 2.64 5.53 -7.69
C GLU A 109 1.47 6.00 -6.82
N GLU A 110 0.30 5.40 -6.97
CA GLU A 110 -0.88 5.70 -6.16
C GLU A 110 -0.59 5.45 -4.67
N ARG A 111 -0.06 4.28 -4.32
CA ARG A 111 0.35 3.97 -2.93
C ARG A 111 1.43 4.93 -2.40
N ARG A 112 2.27 5.51 -3.28
CA ARG A 112 3.22 6.55 -2.88
C ARG A 112 2.50 7.87 -2.57
N ARG A 113 1.61 8.32 -3.47
CA ARG A 113 0.80 9.53 -3.27
C ARG A 113 -0.06 9.45 -2.01
N ASP A 114 -0.66 8.30 -1.73
CA ASP A 114 -1.47 8.09 -0.53
C ASP A 114 -0.63 8.21 0.75
N ARG A 115 0.59 7.64 0.77
CA ARG A 115 1.50 7.80 1.91
C ARG A 115 1.89 9.26 2.12
N GLU A 116 2.28 9.96 1.05
CA GLU A 116 2.61 11.38 1.12
C GLU A 116 1.42 12.23 1.62
N LEU A 117 0.20 11.90 1.21
CA LEU A 117 -1.01 12.60 1.63
C LEU A 117 -1.36 12.32 3.11
N GLN A 118 -1.17 11.09 3.56
CA GLN A 118 -1.36 10.73 4.98
C GLN A 118 -0.31 11.36 5.87
N GLU A 119 0.95 11.44 5.43
CA GLU A 119 2.03 12.14 6.13
C GLU A 119 1.72 13.64 6.24
N LYS A 120 1.28 14.29 5.14
CA LYS A 120 0.83 15.69 5.16
C LYS A 120 -0.32 15.92 6.15
N LYS A 121 -1.36 15.09 6.10
CA LYS A 121 -2.49 15.17 7.05
C LYS A 121 -2.06 14.96 8.50
N THR A 122 -1.09 14.07 8.73
CA THR A 122 -0.55 13.81 10.07
C THR A 122 0.24 15.00 10.56
N GLU A 123 1.04 15.64 9.69
CA GLU A 123 1.81 16.84 10.03
C GLU A 123 0.89 18.05 10.27
N GLU A 124 -0.11 18.26 9.44
CA GLU A 124 -1.15 19.28 9.65
C GLU A 124 -1.84 19.09 11.01
N ARG A 125 -2.23 17.85 11.34
CA ARG A 125 -2.81 17.51 12.64
C ARG A 125 -1.84 17.79 13.78
N ARG A 126 -0.54 17.48 13.63
CA ARG A 126 0.48 17.76 14.65
C ARG A 126 0.63 19.26 14.88
N VAL A 127 0.72 20.05 13.82
CA VAL A 127 0.82 21.52 13.90
C VAL A 127 -0.42 22.10 14.57
N GLU A 128 -1.61 21.62 14.22
CA GLU A 128 -2.86 22.05 14.84
C GLU A 128 -2.90 21.75 16.35
N VAL A 129 -2.49 20.55 16.75
CA VAL A 129 -2.38 20.18 18.17
C VAL A 129 -1.38 21.06 18.91
N ILE A 130 -0.21 21.32 18.32
CA ILE A 130 0.80 22.22 18.91
C ILE A 130 0.24 23.64 19.09
N ARG A 131 -0.50 24.15 18.11
CA ARG A 131 -1.16 25.46 18.19
C ARG A 131 -2.15 25.50 19.35
N MET A 132 -3.03 24.51 19.46
CA MET A 132 -4.02 24.45 20.54
C MET A 132 -3.37 24.38 21.93
N MET A 133 -2.32 23.57 22.08
CA MET A 133 -1.55 23.45 23.33
C MET A 133 -0.94 24.80 23.74
N ARG A 134 -0.38 25.55 22.79
CA ARG A 134 0.18 26.88 23.05
C ARG A 134 -0.90 27.88 23.50
N GLU A 135 -2.04 27.89 22.82
CA GLU A 135 -3.17 28.74 23.20
C GLU A 135 -3.73 28.39 24.60
N ASP A 136 -3.78 27.10 24.95
CA ASP A 136 -4.19 26.64 26.28
C ASP A 136 -3.20 27.05 27.38
N GLU A 137 -1.89 26.95 27.12
CA GLU A 137 -0.86 27.45 28.05
C GLU A 137 -1.02 28.95 28.29
N GLU A 138 -1.22 29.74 27.23
CA GLU A 138 -1.47 31.17 27.36
C GLU A 138 -2.76 31.49 28.14
N ARG A 139 -3.83 30.71 27.93
CA ARG A 139 -5.07 30.81 28.71
C ARG A 139 -4.84 30.50 30.20
N ARG A 140 -4.07 29.45 30.50
CA ARG A 140 -3.72 29.07 31.87
C ARG A 140 -2.89 30.13 32.57
N ILE A 141 -1.85 30.66 31.91
CA ILE A 141 -1.00 31.73 32.45
C ILE A 141 -1.85 32.99 32.75
N LYS A 142 -2.78 33.36 31.87
CA LYS A 142 -3.70 34.50 32.11
C LYS A 142 -4.61 34.26 33.31
N ALA A 143 -5.22 33.07 33.43
CA ALA A 143 -6.07 32.72 34.56
C ALA A 143 -5.31 32.71 35.90
N GLU A 144 -4.05 32.25 35.91
CA GLU A 144 -3.16 32.30 37.08
C GLU A 144 -2.79 33.74 37.45
N ALA A 145 -2.52 34.60 36.47
CA ALA A 145 -2.23 36.03 36.71
C ALA A 145 -3.44 36.79 37.29
N GLU A 146 -4.65 36.51 36.79
CA GLU A 146 -5.90 37.12 37.26
C GLU A 146 -6.27 36.65 38.68
N SER A 147 -6.23 35.34 38.94
CA SER A 147 -6.49 34.77 40.28
C SER A 147 -5.44 35.23 41.31
N GLY A 148 -4.18 35.35 40.89
CA GLY A 148 -3.12 35.94 41.70
C GLY A 148 -3.39 37.39 42.07
N LYS A 149 -3.93 38.21 41.15
CA LYS A 149 -4.29 39.63 41.37
C LYS A 149 -5.46 39.80 42.35
N GLY A 150 -6.45 38.90 42.31
CA GLY A 150 -7.57 38.87 43.25
C GLY A 150 -7.14 38.60 44.70
N LYS A 151 -6.17 37.70 44.92
CA LYS A 151 -5.64 37.41 46.27
C LYS A 151 -4.87 38.58 46.91
N LYS A 152 -4.10 39.34 46.12
CA LYS A 152 -3.35 40.53 46.61
C LYS A 152 -4.27 41.70 46.96
N GLY A 153 -5.40 41.85 46.25
CA GLY A 153 -6.38 42.91 46.52
C GLY A 153 -7.24 42.68 47.77
N TRP A 154 -7.31 41.44 48.27
CA TRP A 154 -8.06 41.09 49.49
C TRP A 154 -7.23 41.23 50.78
N PHE A 155 -5.90 41.29 50.68
CA PHE A 155 -4.97 41.33 51.82
C PHE A 155 -4.31 42.70 52.06
N GLY A 156 -4.82 43.77 51.44
CA GLY A 156 -4.29 45.14 51.53
C GLY A 156 -5.28 46.11 52.17
#